data_AF-A0A0R3UGN6-F1
#
_entry.id   AF-A0A0R3UGN6-F1
#
_cell.length_a   1.000
_cell.length_b   1.000
_cell.length_c   1.000
_cell.angle_alpha   90.00
_cell.angle_beta   90.00
_cell.angle_gamma   90.00
#
_symmetry.space_group_name_H-M   'P 1'
#
loop_
_entity.id
_entity.type
_entity.pdbx_description
1 polymer ?
#
loop_
_entity_poly.entity_id
_entity_poly.type
_entity_poly.pdbx_seq_one_letter_code
_entity_poly.pdbx_strand_id
1 'polypeptide(L)'
;MVRNTTFLINKLVKNNSHRLLVECAQSTMLDIDFGTYPYVTASNSSVGGVCTGLGLPPSSIGNVYGVAKGIAITLADCLPYTL
;
A
#
# COMPACT_ATOMS: atom_id res chain seq x y z
N MET A 1 -2.06 -14.51 16.89
CA MET A 1 -1.46 -13.77 18.03
C MET A 1 -1.86 -12.32 17.92
N VAL A 2 -2.58 -11.78 18.90
CA VAL A 2 -3.08 -10.38 18.87
C VAL A 2 -2.13 -9.50 19.68
N ARG A 3 -1.73 -8.35 19.12
CA ARG A 3 -0.87 -7.34 19.76
C ARG A 3 -1.22 -5.94 19.26
N ASN A 4 -0.89 -4.92 20.05
CA ASN A 4 -0.98 -3.53 19.61
C ASN A 4 0.18 -3.23 18.63
N THR A 5 -0.13 -3.26 17.34
CA THR A 5 0.84 -3.05 16.26
C THR A 5 1.25 -1.59 16.11
N THR A 6 0.32 -0.65 16.25
CA THR A 6 0.61 0.80 16.15
C THR A 6 1.62 1.26 17.20
N PHE A 7 1.48 0.81 18.45
CA PHE A 7 2.46 1.09 19.52
C PHE A 7 3.82 0.46 19.22
N LEU A 8 3.83 -0.81 18.77
CA LEU A 8 5.07 -1.53 18.48
C LEU A 8 5.85 -0.87 17.34
N ILE A 9 5.19 -0.58 16.21
CA ILE A 9 5.80 0.02 15.03
C ILE A 9 6.31 1.42 15.37
N ASN A 10 5.52 2.26 16.04
CA ASN A 10 5.97 3.60 16.44
C ASN A 10 7.18 3.55 17.39
N LYS A 11 7.24 2.57 18.30
CA LYS A 11 8.41 2.38 19.18
C LYS A 11 9.66 2.00 18.37
N LEU A 12 9.52 1.13 17.37
CA LEU A 12 10.63 0.72 16.50
C LEU A 12 11.13 1.88 15.63
N VAL A 13 10.21 2.65 15.05
CA VAL A 13 10.54 3.83 14.23
C VAL A 13 11.23 4.91 15.07
N LYS A 14 10.72 5.23 16.27
CA LYS A 14 11.32 6.24 17.16
C LYS A 14 12.72 5.88 17.63
N ASN A 15 12.96 4.61 17.94
CA ASN A 15 14.27 4.16 18.42
C ASN A 15 15.32 4.11 17.29
N ASN A 16 14.92 4.29 16.02
CA ASN A 16 15.75 4.31 14.81
C ASN A 16 16.75 3.14 14.70
N SER A 17 16.46 2.05 15.40
CA SER A 17 17.39 0.92 15.56
C SER A 17 17.13 -0.18 14.53
N HIS A 18 16.02 -0.08 13.78
CA HIS A 18 15.52 -1.14 12.90
C HIS A 18 15.05 -0.54 11.58
N ARG A 19 15.31 -1.25 10.47
CA ARG A 19 14.77 -0.89 9.15
C ARG A 19 13.40 -1.54 8.99
N LEU A 20 12.38 -0.71 8.75
CA LEU A 20 11.02 -1.17 8.47
C LEU A 20 10.83 -1.20 6.94
N LEU A 21 10.49 -2.37 6.40
CA LEU A 21 10.02 -2.52 5.03
C LEU A 21 8.51 -2.76 5.09
N VAL A 22 7.77 -1.99 4.30
CA VAL A 22 6.32 -2.15 4.16
C VAL A 22 6.04 -2.68 2.77
N GLU A 23 5.40 -3.84 2.70
CA GLU A 23 4.92 -4.40 1.45
C GLU A 23 3.48 -3.93 1.23
N CYS A 24 3.26 -3.24 0.12
CA CYS A 24 1.90 -2.98 -0.34
C CYS A 24 1.34 -4.25 -0.97
N ALA A 25 0.06 -4.50 -0.72
CA ALA A 25 -0.70 -5.50 -1.42
C ALA A 25 -1.38 -4.84 -2.63
N GLN A 26 -1.43 -5.58 -3.75
CA GLN A 26 -1.99 -5.15 -5.03
C GLN A 26 -1.30 -3.91 -5.67
N SER A 27 -1.74 -3.55 -6.88
CA SER A 27 -1.24 -2.39 -7.63
C SER A 27 -2.07 -1.15 -7.30
N THR A 28 -1.48 0.03 -7.46
CA THR A 28 -2.18 1.32 -7.33
C THR A 28 -3.36 1.47 -8.28
N MET A 29 -3.36 0.77 -9.42
CA MET A 29 -4.49 0.75 -10.36
C MET A 29 -5.74 0.03 -9.81
N LEU A 30 -5.57 -0.75 -8.73
CA LEU A 30 -6.65 -1.41 -8.03
C LEU A 30 -7.03 -0.67 -6.73
N ASP A 31 -6.49 0.52 -6.48
CA ASP A 31 -6.86 1.33 -5.31
C ASP A 31 -8.33 1.76 -5.39
N ILE A 32 -9.03 1.81 -4.25
CA ILE A 32 -10.43 2.23 -4.20
C ILE A 32 -10.65 3.67 -4.69
N ASP A 33 -9.70 4.57 -4.42
CA ASP A 33 -9.85 6.00 -4.74
C ASP A 33 -9.22 6.36 -6.10
N PHE A 34 -8.11 5.71 -6.44
CA PHE A 34 -7.30 6.06 -7.62
C PHE A 34 -7.34 5.01 -8.74
N GLY A 35 -8.00 3.88 -8.51
CA GLY A 35 -8.13 2.80 -9.47
C GLY A 35 -9.32 2.94 -10.40
N THR A 36 -9.50 1.93 -11.24
CA THR A 36 -10.61 1.86 -12.21
C THR A 36 -11.90 1.36 -11.55
N TYR A 37 -12.50 2.19 -10.70
CA TYR A 37 -13.75 1.86 -10.02
C TYR A 37 -14.85 1.48 -11.04
N PRO A 38 -15.64 0.41 -10.84
CA PRO A 38 -15.74 -0.45 -9.65
C PRO A 38 -14.80 -1.69 -9.62
N TYR A 39 -13.82 -1.81 -10.54
CA TYR A 39 -12.93 -2.98 -10.67
C TYR A 39 -11.65 -2.78 -9.87
N VAL A 40 -11.84 -2.54 -8.59
CA VAL A 40 -10.80 -2.17 -7.62
C VAL A 40 -10.93 -3.03 -6.37
N THR A 41 -9.90 -3.06 -5.53
CA THR A 41 -10.03 -3.60 -4.17
C THR A 41 -10.75 -2.59 -3.28
N ALA A 42 -11.33 -3.04 -2.16
CA ALA A 42 -12.00 -2.19 -1.19
C ALA A 42 -11.03 -1.44 -0.25
N SER A 43 -9.74 -1.39 -0.60
CA SER A 43 -8.66 -0.86 0.23
C SER A 43 -7.76 0.09 -0.57
N ASN A 44 -7.03 0.95 0.14
CA ASN A 44 -6.01 1.80 -0.49
C ASN A 44 -4.70 1.02 -0.65
N SER A 45 -4.31 0.77 -1.90
CA SER A 45 -3.03 0.13 -2.28
C SER A 45 -1.93 1.16 -2.58
N SER A 46 -2.22 2.44 -2.40
CA SER A 46 -1.28 3.55 -2.50
C SER A 46 -0.48 3.78 -1.20
N VAL A 47 0.49 4.70 -1.25
CA VAL A 47 1.29 5.12 -0.08
C VAL A 47 0.42 5.64 1.08
N GLY A 48 -0.76 6.19 0.78
CA GLY A 48 -1.71 6.63 1.80
C GLY A 48 -2.21 5.49 2.69
N GLY A 49 -2.36 4.28 2.11
CA GLY A 49 -2.73 3.07 2.84
C GLY A 49 -1.71 2.66 3.90
N VAL A 50 -0.43 3.02 3.73
CA VAL A 50 0.61 2.77 4.73
C VAL A 50 0.40 3.65 5.96
N CYS A 51 0.12 4.93 5.76
CA CYS A 51 -0.16 5.87 6.85
C CYS A 51 -1.40 5.46 7.64
N THR A 52 -2.49 5.17 6.95
CA THR A 52 -3.78 4.83 7.58
C THR A 52 -3.78 3.43 8.17
N GLY A 53 -3.14 2.46 7.51
CA GLY A 53 -3.08 1.06 7.95
C GLY A 53 -2.09 0.80 9.08
N LEU A 54 -0.94 1.48 9.11
CA LEU A 54 0.09 1.28 10.15
C LEU A 54 0.07 2.36 11.25
N GLY A 55 -0.70 3.43 11.09
CA GLY A 55 -0.74 4.55 12.05
C GLY A 55 0.58 5.31 12.14
N LEU A 56 1.22 5.53 10.98
CA LEU A 56 2.46 6.28 10.86
C LEU A 56 2.20 7.67 10.27
N PRO A 57 2.90 8.72 10.75
CA PRO A 57 2.81 10.02 10.12
C PRO A 57 3.49 10.00 8.75
N PRO A 58 3.03 10.79 7.77
CA PRO A 58 3.65 10.86 6.44
C PRO A 58 5.14 11.23 6.47
N SER A 59 5.57 11.99 7.49
CA SER A 59 6.97 12.37 7.71
C SER A 59 7.89 11.21 8.07
N SER A 60 7.36 10.06 8.51
CA SER A 60 8.13 8.86 8.78
C SER A 60 8.35 7.99 7.54
N ILE A 61 7.72 8.32 6.41
CA ILE A 61 7.91 7.59 5.16
C ILE A 61 9.21 8.07 4.52
N GLY A 62 10.12 7.13 4.26
CA GLY A 62 11.37 7.37 3.57
C GLY A 62 11.25 7.08 2.06
N ASN A 63 12.05 6.13 1.58
CA ASN A 63 12.09 5.77 0.17
C ASN A 63 10.85 4.95 -0.24
N VAL A 64 10.24 5.33 -1.36
CA VAL A 64 9.11 4.61 -1.97
C VAL A 64 9.59 3.99 -3.29
N TYR A 65 9.45 2.68 -3.44
CA TYR A 65 9.87 1.95 -4.64
C TYR A 65 8.64 1.48 -5.42
N GLY A 66 8.47 1.97 -6.64
CA GLY A 66 7.43 1.52 -7.56
C GLY A 66 7.91 0.33 -8.39
N VAL A 67 7.14 -0.76 -8.38
CA VAL A 67 7.41 -1.95 -9.19
C VAL A 67 6.43 -1.97 -10.36
N ALA A 68 6.96 -1.87 -11.59
CA ALA A 68 6.17 -1.94 -12.81
C ALA A 68 6.61 -3.13 -13.67
N LYS A 69 5.63 -3.84 -14.24
CA LYS A 69 5.87 -4.88 -15.24
C LYS A 69 5.77 -4.24 -16.62
N GLY A 70 6.71 -4.56 -17.52
CA GLY A 70 6.73 -3.99 -18.88
C GLY A 70 5.49 -4.30 -19.73
N ILE A 71 4.70 -5.29 -19.32
CA ILE A 71 3.37 -5.58 -19.85
C ILE A 71 2.38 -5.53 -18.68
N ALA A 72 1.34 -4.71 -18.81
CA ALA A 72 0.23 -4.64 -17.88
C ALA A 72 -0.68 -5.87 -18.07
N ILE A 73 -0.90 -6.62 -16.99
CA ILE A 73 -1.87 -7.71 -16.94
C ILE A 73 -2.73 -7.54 -15.70
N THR A 74 -4.00 -7.89 -15.80
CA THR A 74 -4.94 -7.86 -14.68
C THR A 74 -5.76 -9.13 -14.69
N LEU A 75 -6.02 -9.67 -13.50
CA LEU A 75 -6.77 -10.92 -13.32
C LEU A 75 -8.27 -10.67 -13.12
N ALA A 76 -8.69 -9.41 -13.07
CA ALA A 76 -10.10 -9.04 -12.94
C ALA A 76 -10.82 -9.37 -14.25
N ASP A 77 -11.65 -10.41 -14.20
CA ASP A 77 -12.56 -10.74 -15.27
C ASP A 77 -13.59 -9.60 -15.42
N CYS A 78 -13.61 -9.00 -16.62
CA CYS A 78 -14.65 -8.09 -17.14
C CYS A 78 -14.62 -6.60 -16.73
N LEU A 79 -13.59 -5.79 -17.10
CA LEU A 79 -13.81 -4.39 -17.59
C LEU A 79 -12.62 -3.76 -18.36
N PRO A 80 -12.82 -2.60 -19.02
CA PRO A 80 -12.42 -2.37 -20.40
C PRO A 80 -10.95 -1.98 -20.49
N TYR A 81 -10.10 -2.93 -20.88
CA TYR A 81 -8.89 -2.55 -21.59
C TYR A 81 -9.36 -2.14 -22.98
N THR A 82 -9.57 -0.84 -23.18
CA THR A 82 -9.76 -0.25 -24.50
C THR A 82 -8.51 -0.52 -25.32
N LEU A 83 -8.54 -1.63 -26.05
CA LEU A 83 -8.03 -1.69 -27.42
C LEU A 83 -9.16 -1.26 -28.36
#